data_AF-A0AAF0VUF0-F1
#
_entry.id   AF-A0AAF0VUF0-F1
#
_cell.length_a   1.000
_cell.length_b   1.000
_cell.length_c   1.000
_cell.angle_alpha   90.00
_cell.angle_beta   90.00
_cell.angle_gamma   90.00
#
_symmetry.space_group_name_H-M   'P 1'
#
loop_
_entity.id
_entity.type
_entity.pdbx_description
1 polymer ?
#
loop_
_entity_poly.entity_id
_entity_poly.type
_entity_poly.pdbx_seq_one_letter_code
_entity_poly.pdbx_strand_id
1 'polypeptide(L)'
;MRAALDNDDLGVWQRIVAAIKRDPFGRTARQVEEVLETEQPYGVSAALAEVLEKAREHLEANERDEVARHVRQLLERSGLGAPEFASRIGVPSDEFTGFMDAATTPSASMMIRMRRLSDRFARIRAQRAANSG
;
A
#
# COMPACT_ATOMS: atom_id res chain seq x y z
N MET A 1 -10.32 11.98 40.81
CA MET A 1 -9.67 11.37 39.63
C MET A 1 -9.32 12.45 38.61
N ARG A 2 -8.33 13.31 38.89
CA ARG A 2 -7.83 14.32 37.92
C ARG A 2 -6.30 14.44 37.93
N ALA A 3 -5.61 13.59 38.70
CA ALA A 3 -4.18 13.69 38.97
C ALA A 3 -3.42 12.36 38.78
N ALA A 4 -4.08 11.31 38.27
CA ALA A 4 -3.42 10.05 37.94
C ALA A 4 -2.94 10.00 36.47
N LEU A 5 -3.25 11.03 35.67
CA LEU A 5 -2.97 11.06 34.22
C LEU A 5 -1.76 11.95 33.84
N ASP A 6 -1.11 12.65 34.77
CA ASP A 6 -0.09 13.65 34.39
C ASP A 6 1.37 13.16 34.43
N ASN A 7 1.65 11.91 34.82
CA ASN A 7 3.03 11.39 34.73
C ASN A 7 3.14 9.90 34.38
N ASP A 8 2.17 9.06 34.75
CA ASP A 8 2.17 7.62 34.44
C ASP A 8 1.57 7.31 33.04
N ASP A 9 1.09 8.35 32.35
CA ASP A 9 0.24 8.25 31.16
C ASP A 9 1.03 8.42 29.85
N LEU A 10 2.07 9.28 29.82
CA LEU A 10 2.83 9.54 28.59
C LEU A 10 3.55 8.30 28.03
N GLY A 11 4.09 7.45 28.91
CA GLY A 11 4.73 6.19 28.52
C GLY A 11 3.73 5.13 28.04
N VAL A 12 2.48 5.18 28.50
CA VAL A 12 1.39 4.36 27.98
C VAL A 12 0.97 4.87 26.61
N TRP A 13 0.77 6.18 26.48
CA TRP A 13 0.45 6.85 25.21
C TRP A 13 1.48 6.55 24.11
N GLN A 14 2.77 6.71 24.41
CA GLN A 14 3.84 6.42 23.47
C GLN A 14 3.81 4.97 22.99
N ARG A 15 3.51 4.01 23.89
CA ARG A 15 3.38 2.60 23.52
C ARG A 15 2.15 2.33 22.66
N ILE A 16 1.01 2.96 22.94
CA ILE A 16 -0.19 2.86 22.11
C ILE A 16 0.08 3.41 20.72
N VAL A 17 0.64 4.62 20.62
CA VAL A 17 1.01 5.24 19.34
C VAL A 17 2.01 4.38 18.57
N ALA A 18 3.04 3.84 19.24
CA ALA A 18 4.00 2.95 18.61
C ALA A 18 3.35 1.65 18.11
N ALA A 19 2.41 1.08 18.87
CA ALA A 19 1.68 -0.11 18.46
C ALA A 19 0.77 0.16 17.25
N ILE A 20 0.06 1.30 17.22
CA ILE A 20 -0.77 1.71 16.08
C ILE A 20 0.09 1.94 14.83
N LYS A 21 1.21 2.66 14.97
CA LYS A 21 2.14 2.88 13.84
C LYS A 21 2.71 1.58 13.29
N ARG A 22 2.89 0.56 14.13
CA ARG A 22 3.37 -0.76 13.72
C ARG A 22 2.28 -1.57 13.01
N ASP A 23 1.05 -1.49 13.49
CA ASP A 23 -0.08 -2.26 12.98
C ASP A 23 -1.39 -1.46 13.12
N PRO A 24 -1.76 -0.64 12.11
CA PRO A 24 -2.93 0.24 12.15
C PRO A 24 -4.29 -0.48 12.14
N PHE A 25 -4.29 -1.79 11.87
CA PHE A 25 -5.46 -2.66 11.92
C PHE A 25 -5.37 -3.75 13.00
N GLY A 26 -4.29 -3.72 13.78
CA GLY A 26 -3.98 -4.68 14.82
C GLY A 26 -4.83 -4.53 16.07
N ARG A 27 -4.62 -5.43 17.03
CA ARG A 27 -5.40 -5.50 18.28
C ARG A 27 -5.46 -4.16 19.03
N THR A 28 -4.33 -3.47 19.18
CA THR A 28 -4.28 -2.19 19.91
C THR A 28 -5.05 -1.09 19.18
N ALA A 29 -4.99 -1.04 17.84
CA ALA A 29 -5.78 -0.11 17.06
C ALA A 29 -7.28 -0.36 17.24
N ARG A 30 -7.72 -1.62 17.21
CA ARG A 30 -9.13 -2.00 17.47
C ARG A 30 -9.62 -1.61 18.87
N GLN A 31 -8.79 -1.84 19.89
CA GLN A 31 -9.12 -1.44 21.25
C GLN A 31 -9.26 0.08 21.38
N VAL A 32 -8.43 0.85 20.67
CA VAL A 32 -8.56 2.32 20.64
C VAL A 32 -9.85 2.73 19.94
N GLU A 33 -10.22 2.10 18.83
CA GLU A 33 -11.52 2.35 18.17
C GLU A 33 -12.71 2.11 19.12
N GLU A 34 -12.73 0.98 19.82
CA GLU A 34 -13.78 0.65 20.79
C GLU A 34 -13.91 1.71 21.92
N VAL A 35 -12.78 2.22 22.41
CA VAL A 35 -12.76 3.30 23.41
C VAL A 35 -13.29 4.61 22.81
N LEU A 36 -12.86 4.96 21.60
CA LEU A 36 -13.30 6.18 20.92
C LEU A 36 -14.80 6.17 20.59
N GLU A 37 -15.43 5.01 20.43
CA GLU A 37 -16.88 4.88 20.21
C GLU A 37 -17.70 5.18 21.48
N THR A 38 -17.12 5.00 22.67
CA THR A 38 -17.85 5.10 23.95
C THR A 38 -17.55 6.37 24.74
N GLU A 39 -16.46 7.07 24.43
CA GLU A 39 -16.04 8.30 25.11
C GLU A 39 -16.37 9.56 24.30
N GLN A 40 -16.73 10.66 24.99
CA GLN A 40 -16.86 11.95 24.32
C GLN A 40 -15.47 12.45 23.88
N PRO A 41 -15.29 12.85 22.61
CA PRO A 41 -13.98 13.19 22.07
C PRO A 41 -13.50 14.55 22.62
N TYR A 42 -12.70 14.51 23.68
CA TYR A 42 -11.97 15.67 24.17
C TYR A 42 -10.53 15.28 24.55
N GLY A 43 -9.57 16.12 24.17
CA GLY A 43 -8.16 15.94 24.52
C GLY A 43 -7.51 14.78 23.78
N VAL A 44 -7.03 13.77 24.52
CA VAL A 44 -6.17 12.71 23.97
C VAL A 44 -6.90 11.77 23.01
N SER A 45 -8.21 11.57 23.19
CA SER A 45 -9.04 10.76 22.28
C SER A 45 -9.04 11.32 20.85
N ALA A 46 -9.10 12.65 20.68
CA ALA A 46 -8.99 13.29 19.37
C ALA A 46 -7.60 13.06 18.73
N ALA A 47 -6.53 13.15 19.52
CA ALA A 47 -5.17 12.91 19.03
C ALA A 47 -4.95 11.44 18.62
N LEU A 48 -5.53 10.47 19.34
CA LEU A 48 -5.49 9.06 18.96
C LEU A 48 -6.22 8.77 17.66
N ALA A 49 -7.39 9.40 17.45
CA ALA A 49 -8.13 9.27 16.21
C ALA A 49 -7.27 9.76 15.02
N GLU A 50 -6.63 10.91 15.16
CA GLU A 50 -5.72 11.46 14.15
C GLU A 50 -4.48 10.56 13.91
N VAL A 51 -3.91 9.97 14.96
CA VAL A 51 -2.80 9.01 14.83
C VAL A 51 -3.24 7.77 14.05
N LEU A 52 -4.44 7.26 14.33
CA LEU A 52 -4.99 6.07 13.66
C LEU A 52 -5.24 6.34 12.17
N GLU A 53 -5.87 7.47 11.85
CA GLU A 53 -6.12 7.92 10.48
C GLU A 53 -4.81 8.03 9.70
N LYS A 54 -3.84 8.80 10.21
CA LYS A 54 -2.53 8.99 9.56
C LYS A 54 -1.75 7.69 9.40
N ALA A 55 -1.82 6.79 10.38
CA ALA A 55 -1.14 5.51 10.29
C ALA A 55 -1.74 4.62 9.17
N ARG A 56 -3.05 4.69 8.96
CA ARG A 56 -3.75 3.97 7.88
C ARG A 56 -3.46 4.57 6.52
N GLU A 57 -3.51 5.89 6.39
CA GLU A 57 -3.12 6.58 5.15
C GLU A 57 -1.67 6.25 4.75
N HIS A 58 -0.76 6.22 5.74
CA HIS A 58 0.63 5.85 5.49
C HIS A 58 0.78 4.39 5.05
N LEU A 59 0.02 3.47 5.66
CA LEU A 59 -0.01 2.08 5.24
C LEU A 59 -0.55 1.94 3.81
N GLU A 60 -1.67 2.57 3.49
CA GLU A 60 -2.25 2.54 2.14
C GLU A 60 -1.26 3.09 1.11
N ALA A 61 -0.59 4.21 1.40
CA ALA A 61 0.43 4.77 0.52
C ALA A 61 1.57 3.78 0.26
N ASN A 62 2.07 3.11 1.30
CA ASN A 62 3.12 2.09 1.17
C ASN A 62 2.66 0.87 0.34
N GLU A 63 1.41 0.45 0.51
CA GLU A 63 0.81 -0.64 -0.28
C GLU A 63 0.67 -0.25 -1.76
N ARG A 64 0.27 1.00 -2.05
CA ARG A 64 0.20 1.52 -3.43
C ARG A 64 1.58 1.57 -4.08
N ASP A 65 2.61 1.99 -3.33
CA ASP A 65 4.00 1.95 -3.78
C ASP A 65 4.49 0.53 -4.06
N GLU A 66 4.04 -0.44 -3.27
CA GLU A 66 4.31 -1.86 -3.52
C GLU A 66 3.64 -2.39 -4.78
N VAL A 67 2.38 -2.03 -5.02
CA VAL A 67 1.72 -2.35 -6.28
C VAL A 67 2.46 -1.74 -7.47
N ALA A 68 2.84 -0.46 -7.40
CA ALA A 68 3.61 0.21 -8.44
C ALA A 68 4.95 -0.49 -8.73
N ARG A 69 5.64 -0.95 -7.67
CA ARG A 69 6.87 -1.75 -7.80
C ARG A 69 6.62 -3.06 -8.54
N HIS A 70 5.54 -3.77 -8.21
CA HIS A 70 5.15 -4.99 -8.93
C HIS A 70 4.84 -4.72 -10.40
N VAL A 71 4.15 -3.62 -10.73
CA VAL A 71 3.89 -3.22 -12.12
C VAL A 71 5.20 -3.01 -12.89
N ARG A 72 6.16 -2.27 -12.31
CA ARG A 72 7.48 -2.04 -12.93
C ARG A 72 8.24 -3.35 -13.16
N GLN A 73 8.25 -4.25 -12.18
CA GLN A 73 8.87 -5.58 -12.33
C GLN A 73 8.24 -6.41 -13.46
N LEU A 74 6.91 -6.35 -13.63
CA LEU A 74 6.23 -7.03 -14.72
C LEU A 74 6.60 -6.45 -16.10
N LEU A 75 6.72 -5.11 -16.19
CA LEU A 75 7.21 -4.44 -17.39
C LEU A 75 8.64 -4.88 -17.73
N GLU A 76 9.57 -4.76 -16.79
CA GLU A 76 10.98 -5.14 -16.96
C GLU A 76 11.12 -6.61 -17.40
N ARG A 77 10.42 -7.51 -16.70
CA ARG A 77 10.44 -8.94 -17.00
C ARG A 77 9.93 -9.24 -18.41
N SER A 78 8.92 -8.50 -18.88
CA SER A 78 8.39 -8.65 -20.23
C SER A 78 9.40 -8.25 -21.32
N GLY A 79 10.31 -7.33 -21.03
CA GLY A 79 11.24 -6.75 -22.00
C GLY A 79 10.57 -5.82 -23.03
N LEU A 80 9.32 -5.41 -22.79
CA LEU A 80 8.61 -4.44 -23.62
C LEU A 80 8.94 -3.01 -23.20
N GLY A 81 8.76 -2.06 -24.12
CA GLY A 81 8.71 -0.63 -23.76
C GLY A 81 7.38 -0.29 -23.07
N ALA A 82 7.37 0.74 -22.22
CA ALA A 82 6.18 1.14 -21.46
C ALA A 82 4.94 1.44 -22.35
N PRO A 83 5.03 2.18 -23.49
CA PRO A 83 3.87 2.42 -24.35
C PRO A 83 3.32 1.14 -24.98
N GLU A 84 4.20 0.21 -25.33
CA GLU A 84 3.82 -1.08 -25.92
C GLU A 84 3.16 -1.99 -24.87
N PHE A 85 3.67 -1.98 -23.64
CA PHE A 85 3.07 -2.71 -22.53
C PHE A 85 1.66 -2.19 -22.21
N ALA A 86 1.50 -0.86 -22.08
CA ALA A 86 0.21 -0.20 -21.86
C ALA A 86 -0.82 -0.58 -22.93
N SER A 87 -0.44 -0.46 -24.21
CA SER A 87 -1.28 -0.86 -25.35
C SER A 87 -1.72 -2.32 -25.26
N ARG A 88 -0.83 -3.24 -24.89
CA ARG A 88 -1.13 -4.68 -24.81
C ARG A 88 -1.99 -5.08 -23.63
N ILE A 89 -1.96 -4.34 -22.53
CA ILE A 89 -2.88 -4.56 -21.40
C ILE A 89 -4.21 -3.81 -21.60
N GLY A 90 -4.30 -2.96 -22.63
CA GLY A 90 -5.52 -2.27 -23.05
C GLY A 90 -5.80 -1.00 -22.27
N VAL A 91 -4.77 -0.26 -21.86
CA VAL A 91 -4.92 1.04 -21.18
C VAL A 91 -4.14 2.15 -21.90
N PRO A 92 -4.59 3.41 -21.79
CA PRO A 92 -3.81 4.58 -22.19
C PRO A 92 -2.44 4.68 -21.49
N SER A 93 -1.48 5.37 -22.12
CA SER A 93 -0.11 5.49 -21.57
C SER A 93 -0.04 6.31 -20.29
N ASP A 94 -0.90 7.32 -20.16
CA ASP A 94 -1.07 8.14 -18.95
C ASP A 94 -1.66 7.32 -17.79
N GLU A 95 -2.66 6.48 -18.06
CA GLU A 95 -3.20 5.54 -17.06
C GLU A 95 -2.12 4.56 -16.59
N PHE A 96 -1.33 4.00 -17.51
CA PHE A 96 -0.22 3.12 -17.16
C PHE A 96 0.88 3.84 -16.36
N THR A 97 1.15 5.11 -16.68
CA THR A 97 2.07 5.95 -15.89
C THR A 97 1.54 6.14 -14.48
N GLY A 98 0.22 6.35 -14.32
CA GLY A 98 -0.42 6.42 -13.00
C GLY A 98 -0.22 5.16 -12.16
N PHE A 99 -0.27 3.97 -12.77
CA PHE A 99 0.06 2.71 -12.08
C PHE A 99 1.54 2.61 -11.69
N MET A 100 2.44 3.08 -12.55
CA MET A 100 3.88 3.05 -12.28
C MET A 100 4.30 4.05 -11.22
N ASP A 101 3.57 5.15 -11.03
CA ASP A 101 3.92 6.19 -10.06
C ASP A 101 3.04 6.15 -8.79
N ALA A 102 2.29 5.05 -8.58
CA ALA A 102 1.36 4.84 -7.47
C ALA A 102 0.19 5.85 -7.37
N ALA A 103 0.07 6.78 -8.33
CA ALA A 103 -1.00 7.76 -8.44
C ALA A 103 -2.38 7.09 -8.60
N THR A 104 -2.44 5.93 -9.26
CA THR A 104 -3.62 5.07 -9.34
C THR A 104 -3.23 3.61 -9.09
N THR A 105 -4.15 2.82 -8.54
CA THR A 105 -3.91 1.39 -8.31
C THR A 105 -4.65 0.56 -9.35
N PRO A 106 -3.96 -0.35 -10.08
CA PRO A 106 -4.63 -1.26 -11.00
C PRO A 106 -5.55 -2.22 -10.24
N SER A 107 -6.68 -2.58 -10.86
CA SER A 107 -7.54 -3.62 -10.30
C SER A 107 -6.82 -4.99 -10.23
N ALA A 108 -7.30 -5.89 -9.38
CA ALA A 108 -6.75 -7.24 -9.28
C ALA A 108 -6.77 -7.99 -10.64
N SER A 109 -7.83 -7.81 -11.43
CA SER A 109 -7.93 -8.41 -12.77
C SER A 109 -6.92 -7.82 -13.75
N MET A 110 -6.61 -6.53 -13.63
CA MET A 110 -5.54 -5.87 -14.39
C MET A 110 -4.16 -6.42 -14.02
N MET A 111 -3.87 -6.62 -12.73
CA MET A 111 -2.61 -7.23 -12.28
C MET A 111 -2.41 -8.64 -12.86
N ILE A 112 -3.47 -9.46 -12.90
CA ILE A 112 -3.44 -10.78 -13.54
C ILE A 112 -3.13 -10.67 -15.04
N ARG A 113 -3.72 -9.70 -15.75
CA ARG A 113 -3.48 -9.45 -17.18
C ARG A 113 -2.03 -9.07 -17.44
N MET A 114 -1.49 -8.13 -16.67
CA MET A 114 -0.09 -7.70 -16.74
C MET A 114 0.87 -8.87 -16.50
N ARG A 115 0.59 -9.71 -15.49
CA ARG A 115 1.39 -10.91 -15.21
C ARG A 115 1.40 -11.88 -16.38
N ARG A 116 0.22 -12.22 -16.93
CA ARG A 116 0.10 -13.13 -18.09
C ARG A 116 0.85 -12.60 -19.32
N LEU A 117 0.76 -11.28 -19.55
CA LEU A 117 1.50 -10.62 -20.63
C LEU A 117 3.02 -10.76 -20.41
N SER A 118 3.49 -10.41 -19.21
CA SER A 118 4.90 -10.50 -18.83
C SER A 118 5.45 -11.92 -18.99
N ASP A 119 4.74 -12.92 -18.46
CA ASP A 119 5.09 -14.35 -18.59
C ASP A 119 5.21 -14.78 -20.05
N ARG A 120 4.26 -14.37 -20.89
CA ARG A 120 4.25 -14.71 -22.32
C ARG A 120 5.47 -14.15 -23.04
N PHE A 121 5.81 -12.87 -22.83
CA PHE A 121 6.95 -12.25 -23.51
C PHE A 121 8.29 -12.74 -22.98
N ALA A 122 8.40 -12.99 -21.67
CA ALA A 122 9.57 -13.62 -21.08
C ALA A 122 9.85 -15.01 -21.73
N ARG A 123 8.81 -15.83 -21.93
CA ARG A 123 8.94 -17.13 -22.63
C ARG A 123 9.37 -16.98 -24.08
N ILE A 124 8.77 -16.05 -24.83
CA ILE A 124 9.13 -15.80 -26.23
C ILE A 124 10.61 -15.39 -26.34
N ARG A 125 11.08 -14.51 -25.44
CA ARG A 125 12.49 -14.08 -25.40
C ARG A 125 13.43 -15.25 -25.09
N ALA A 126 13.08 -16.09 -24.11
CA ALA A 126 13.88 -17.27 -23.75
C ALA A 126 13.99 -18.26 -24.92
N GLN A 127 12.88 -18.53 -25.63
CA GLN A 127 12.90 -19.42 -26.80
C GLN A 127 13.78 -18.87 -27.93
N ARG A 128 13.74 -17.56 -28.18
CA ARG A 128 14.58 -16.92 -29.21
C ARG A 128 16.07 -17.04 -28.87
N ALA A 129 16.43 -16.84 -27.60
CA ALA A 129 17.80 -17.00 -27.14
C ALA A 129 18.28 -18.46 -27.32
N ALA A 130 17.45 -19.44 -26.96
CA ALA A 130 17.77 -20.86 -27.12
C ALA A 130 17.94 -21.30 -28.59
N ASN A 131 17.24 -20.66 -29.53
CA ASN A 131 17.35 -20.97 -30.96
C ASN A 131 18.54 -20.26 -31.65
N SER A 132 19.20 -19.32 -30.97
CA SER A 132 20.26 -18.48 -31.54
C SER A 132 21.66 -18.84 -31.03
N GLY A 133 21.76 -19.82 -30.11
CA GLY A 133 23.02 -20.37 -29.59
C GLY A 133 23.19 -21.81 -30.00
#